data_AF-A0A3C0HCB1-F1
#
_entry.id   AF-A0A3C0HCB1-F1
#
_cell.length_a   1.000
_cell.length_b   1.000
_cell.length_c   1.000
_cell.angle_alpha   90.00
_cell.angle_beta   90.00
_cell.angle_gamma   90.00
#
_symmetry.space_group_name_H-M   'P 1'
#
loop_
_entity.id
_entity.type
_entity.pdbx_description
1 polymer ?
#
loop_
_entity_poly.entity_id
_entity_poly.type
_entity_poly.pdbx_seq_one_letter_code
_entity_poly.pdbx_strand_id
1 'polypeptide(L)'
;MLKDEVAILDVIGSNFADRAIYFAVTCKNEKLLGLNDYMQMEGLGLRLVPFDSGSDRNLPGLYGSGRLDIDKTFDNVMTKWKWGNFDTVDTYVNGSYGAEVTAMKVIMLRLSSKLTEMRDNERAALVANKYFESFPHNNFTYDASIIPFINVLVRAKKYDDAKKHIRILAMATSQNMTFYESLDGEVLASSWRDDMRYDLRSVNDLLSISSQMEDPDFQKEMEGLLKEYMPSQTPVKN
;
A
#
# COMPACT_ATOMS: atom_id res chain seq x y z
N MET A 1 -9.35 22.83 23.70
CA MET A 1 -10.46 21.90 23.42
C MET A 1 -11.48 22.63 22.56
N LEU A 2 -11.68 22.17 21.34
CA LEU A 2 -12.59 22.77 20.35
C LEU A 2 -14.01 22.18 20.49
N LYS A 3 -15.02 22.85 19.94
CA LYS A 3 -16.44 22.43 20.04
C LYS A 3 -16.68 21.01 19.50
N ASP A 4 -15.96 20.64 18.45
CA ASP A 4 -16.02 19.31 17.86
C ASP A 4 -15.42 18.22 18.77
N GLU A 5 -14.34 18.52 19.50
CA GLU A 5 -13.73 17.59 20.47
C GLU A 5 -14.66 17.34 21.66
N VAL A 6 -15.38 18.35 22.13
CA VAL A 6 -16.41 18.19 23.17
C VAL A 6 -17.53 17.28 22.68
N ALA A 7 -17.97 17.42 21.43
CA ALA A 7 -18.99 16.54 20.85
C ALA A 7 -18.50 15.09 20.74
N ILE A 8 -17.22 14.86 20.41
CA ILE A 8 -16.62 13.50 20.42
C ILE A 8 -16.68 12.90 21.82
N LEU A 9 -16.28 13.65 22.85
CA LEU A 9 -16.32 13.18 24.24
C LEU A 9 -17.75 12.89 24.72
N ASP A 10 -18.72 13.71 24.33
CA ASP A 10 -20.14 13.48 24.65
C ASP A 10 -20.68 12.19 24.01
N VAL A 11 -20.35 11.95 22.73
CA VAL A 11 -20.69 10.70 22.04
C VAL A 11 -20.07 9.49 22.76
N ILE A 12 -18.79 9.58 23.15
CA ILE A 12 -18.10 8.51 23.89
C ILE A 12 -18.77 8.29 25.24
N GLY A 13 -18.88 9.32 26.07
CA GLY A 13 -19.41 9.22 27.43
C GLY A 13 -20.85 8.72 27.48
N SER A 14 -21.66 9.05 26.46
CA SER A 14 -23.08 8.68 26.41
C SER A 14 -23.35 7.29 25.81
N ASN A 15 -22.41 6.72 25.03
CA ASN A 15 -22.71 5.51 24.24
C ASN A 15 -21.75 4.34 24.48
N PHE A 16 -20.55 4.56 25.02
CA PHE A 16 -19.48 3.57 24.98
C PHE A 16 -19.81 2.24 25.69
N ALA A 17 -20.65 2.27 26.74
CA ALA A 17 -21.06 1.09 27.46
C ALA A 17 -22.00 0.17 26.64
N ASP A 18 -22.87 0.76 25.81
CA ASP A 18 -23.97 0.05 25.15
C ASP A 18 -23.79 -0.10 23.64
N ARG A 19 -22.95 0.73 23.01
CA ARG A 19 -22.79 0.80 21.55
C ARG A 19 -21.34 0.92 21.14
N ALA A 20 -20.95 0.17 20.11
CA ALA A 20 -19.63 0.30 19.52
C ALA A 20 -19.49 1.66 18.80
N ILE A 21 -18.39 2.35 19.07
CA ILE A 21 -18.06 3.65 18.48
C ILE A 21 -16.92 3.44 17.49
N TYR A 22 -17.08 3.94 16.27
CA TYR A 22 -16.09 3.87 15.21
C TYR A 22 -15.72 5.27 14.74
N PHE A 23 -14.43 5.48 14.53
CA PHE A 23 -13.87 6.62 13.83
C PHE A 23 -13.56 6.23 12.38
N ALA A 24 -13.74 7.17 11.47
CA ALA A 24 -13.26 7.02 10.10
C ALA A 24 -11.72 7.10 10.09
N VAL A 25 -11.07 6.22 9.33
CA VAL A 25 -9.60 6.20 9.21
C VAL A 25 -9.03 7.40 8.43
N THR A 26 -9.89 8.17 7.75
CA THR A 26 -9.54 9.37 6.99
C THR A 26 -9.69 10.68 7.79
N CYS A 27 -10.06 10.61 9.08
CA CYS A 27 -10.11 11.80 9.92
C CYS A 27 -8.69 12.32 10.25
N LYS A 28 -8.59 13.47 10.92
CA LYS A 28 -7.29 13.94 11.42
C LYS A 28 -6.93 13.22 12.70
N ASN A 29 -5.66 12.85 12.87
CA ASN A 29 -5.21 12.06 14.02
C ASN A 29 -5.53 12.73 15.37
N GLU A 30 -5.50 14.06 15.44
CA GLU A 30 -5.81 14.81 16.66
C GLU A 30 -7.25 14.56 17.15
N LYS A 31 -8.15 14.14 16.24
CA LYS A 31 -9.55 13.80 16.59
C LYS A 31 -9.70 12.49 17.36
N LEU A 32 -8.64 11.69 17.48
CA LEU A 32 -8.62 10.56 18.41
C LEU A 32 -8.38 10.99 19.86
N LEU A 33 -8.06 12.27 20.12
CA LEU A 33 -7.90 12.80 21.49
C LEU A 33 -6.87 12.01 22.33
N GLY A 34 -5.84 11.45 21.69
CA GLY A 34 -4.82 10.63 22.35
C GLY A 34 -5.24 9.17 22.61
N LEU A 35 -6.43 8.76 22.18
CA LEU A 35 -6.95 7.40 22.37
C LEU A 35 -6.40 6.39 21.36
N ASN A 36 -5.31 6.71 20.64
CA ASN A 36 -4.74 5.85 19.58
C ASN A 36 -4.49 4.41 20.05
N ASP A 37 -3.95 4.23 21.25
CA ASP A 37 -3.66 2.91 21.83
C ASP A 37 -4.92 2.15 22.28
N TYR A 38 -6.08 2.78 22.27
CA TYR A 38 -7.38 2.18 22.63
C TYR A 38 -8.25 1.92 21.41
N MET A 39 -7.64 1.68 20.26
CA MET A 39 -8.34 1.49 18.98
C MET A 39 -8.22 0.06 18.45
N GLN A 40 -9.20 -0.38 17.66
CA GLN A 40 -9.16 -1.63 16.94
C GLN A 40 -9.60 -1.39 15.50
N MET A 41 -8.70 -1.64 14.55
CA MET A 41 -8.98 -1.52 13.14
C MET A 41 -9.75 -2.75 12.64
N GLU A 42 -10.92 -2.53 12.07
CA GLU A 42 -11.82 -3.56 11.53
C GLU A 42 -12.15 -3.22 10.06
N GLY A 43 -11.15 -3.23 9.19
CA GLY A 43 -11.25 -2.62 7.86
C GLY A 43 -11.10 -1.09 7.92
N LEU A 44 -11.96 -0.35 7.21
CA LEU A 44 -11.96 1.12 7.17
C LEU A 44 -12.57 1.78 8.43
N GLY A 45 -13.00 0.98 9.41
CA GLY A 45 -13.53 1.45 10.68
C GLY A 45 -12.51 1.28 11.81
N LEU A 46 -12.26 2.34 12.57
CA LEU A 46 -11.41 2.32 13.74
C LEU A 46 -12.27 2.33 15.01
N ARG A 47 -12.45 1.17 15.62
CA ARG A 47 -13.32 0.95 16.79
C ARG A 47 -12.61 1.38 18.07
N LEU A 48 -13.28 2.14 18.93
CA LEU A 48 -12.80 2.39 20.30
C LEU A 48 -13.01 1.14 21.18
N VAL A 49 -11.99 0.73 21.96
CA VAL A 49 -12.01 -0.44 22.85
C VAL A 49 -11.54 -0.09 24.27
N PRO A 50 -12.02 -0.78 25.32
CA PRO A 50 -11.75 -0.42 26.71
C PRO A 50 -10.41 -0.96 27.26
N PHE A 51 -9.48 -1.35 26.39
CA PHE A 51 -8.19 -1.91 26.76
C PHE A 51 -7.09 -1.37 25.84
N ASP A 52 -5.86 -1.33 26.35
CA ASP A 52 -4.69 -1.01 25.53
C ASP A 52 -4.50 -2.12 24.50
N SER A 53 -4.60 -1.72 23.24
CA SER A 53 -4.52 -2.56 22.06
C SER A 53 -3.15 -2.48 21.38
N GLY A 54 -2.30 -1.54 21.79
CA GLY A 54 -0.97 -1.29 21.23
C GLY A 54 -1.00 -0.74 19.81
N SER A 55 -0.59 0.53 19.64
CA SER A 55 -0.41 1.10 18.30
C SER A 55 0.86 0.59 17.62
N ASP A 56 0.78 0.35 16.31
CA ASP A 56 1.93 0.06 15.46
C ASP A 56 2.66 1.36 15.10
N ARG A 57 3.77 1.62 15.79
CA ARG A 57 4.56 2.86 15.63
C ARG A 57 5.32 2.93 14.31
N ASN A 58 5.40 1.83 13.55
CA ASN A 58 5.99 1.83 12.22
C ASN A 58 5.04 2.38 11.15
N LEU A 59 3.75 2.51 11.47
CA LEU A 59 2.75 3.10 10.59
C LEU A 59 2.40 4.52 11.03
N PRO A 60 2.34 5.49 10.10
CA PRO A 60 2.09 6.87 10.45
C PRO A 60 0.62 7.09 10.84
N GLY A 61 0.42 7.96 11.83
CA GLY A 61 -0.89 8.51 12.20
C GLY A 61 -1.94 7.44 12.51
N LEU A 62 -3.15 7.63 11.97
CA LEU A 62 -4.32 6.77 12.20
C LEU A 62 -4.12 5.32 11.72
N TYR A 63 -3.27 5.09 10.73
CA TYR A 63 -3.05 3.76 10.19
C TYR A 63 -2.34 2.83 11.17
N GLY A 64 -1.54 3.41 12.07
CA GLY A 64 -0.88 2.70 13.17
C GLY A 64 -1.72 2.61 14.44
N SER A 65 -2.84 3.31 14.55
CA SER A 65 -3.64 3.34 15.79
C SER A 65 -4.16 1.96 16.17
N GLY A 66 -3.81 1.55 17.39
CA GLY A 66 -4.25 0.32 18.02
C GLY A 66 -3.97 -0.94 17.22
N ARG A 67 -4.62 -2.05 17.59
CA ARG A 67 -4.44 -3.34 16.90
C ARG A 67 -5.28 -3.46 15.64
N LEU A 68 -4.91 -4.41 14.78
CA LEU A 68 -5.72 -4.86 13.66
C LEU A 68 -6.52 -6.12 14.07
N ASP A 69 -7.85 -6.10 13.93
CA ASP A 69 -8.66 -7.32 13.99
C ASP A 69 -8.53 -8.05 12.65
N ILE A 70 -7.67 -9.07 12.62
CA ILE A 70 -7.25 -9.73 11.37
C ILE A 70 -8.43 -10.41 10.69
N ASP A 71 -9.24 -11.18 11.42
CA ASP A 71 -10.32 -11.96 10.84
C ASP A 71 -11.46 -11.07 10.34
N LYS A 72 -11.85 -10.05 11.12
CA LYS A 72 -12.87 -9.09 10.66
C LYS A 72 -12.39 -8.24 9.49
N THR A 73 -11.14 -7.78 9.53
CA THR A 73 -10.57 -6.99 8.43
C THR A 73 -10.50 -7.84 7.16
N PHE A 74 -10.04 -9.09 7.27
CA PHE A 74 -10.00 -10.02 6.16
C PHE A 74 -11.38 -10.27 5.57
N ASP A 75 -12.38 -10.62 6.39
CA ASP A 75 -13.77 -10.78 5.92
C ASP A 75 -14.29 -9.51 5.24
N ASN A 76 -14.10 -8.34 5.85
CA ASN A 76 -14.56 -7.08 5.28
C ASN A 76 -13.92 -6.79 3.91
N VAL A 77 -12.60 -6.97 3.78
CA VAL A 77 -11.86 -6.77 2.51
C VAL A 77 -12.33 -7.74 1.44
N MET A 78 -12.50 -9.02 1.79
CA MET A 78 -12.78 -10.07 0.82
C MET A 78 -14.26 -10.13 0.41
N THR A 79 -15.20 -9.76 1.28
CA THR A 79 -16.63 -10.03 1.07
C THR A 79 -17.53 -8.79 1.10
N LYS A 80 -17.12 -7.68 1.74
CA LYS A 80 -18.01 -6.54 2.00
C LYS A 80 -17.62 -5.25 1.29
N TRP A 81 -16.33 -5.01 1.07
CA TRP A 81 -15.87 -3.80 0.42
C TRP A 81 -16.36 -3.70 -1.02
N LYS A 82 -16.55 -2.46 -1.47
CA LYS A 82 -16.94 -2.12 -2.84
C LYS A 82 -15.90 -1.15 -3.40
N TRP A 83 -15.51 -1.37 -4.64
CA TRP A 83 -14.40 -0.66 -5.28
C TRP A 83 -14.85 0.49 -6.16
N GLY A 84 -16.10 0.93 -6.08
CA GLY A 84 -16.57 2.06 -6.91
C GLY A 84 -16.43 1.82 -8.42
N ASN A 85 -16.52 0.55 -8.86
CA ASN A 85 -16.33 0.08 -10.23
C ASN A 85 -14.90 0.23 -10.80
N PHE A 86 -13.91 0.54 -9.96
CA PHE A 86 -12.50 0.60 -10.32
C PHE A 86 -11.95 -0.68 -10.97
N ASP A 87 -12.55 -1.80 -10.63
CA ASP A 87 -12.22 -3.15 -11.10
C ASP A 87 -12.93 -3.55 -12.41
N THR A 88 -13.97 -2.81 -12.80
CA THR A 88 -14.89 -3.22 -13.90
C THR A 88 -14.95 -2.24 -15.06
N VAL A 89 -14.60 -0.97 -14.84
CA VAL A 89 -14.69 0.09 -15.84
C VAL A 89 -13.33 0.73 -16.03
N ASP A 90 -12.85 0.78 -17.28
CA ASP A 90 -11.67 1.57 -17.63
C ASP A 90 -12.01 3.06 -17.58
N THR A 91 -11.43 3.79 -16.62
CA THR A 91 -11.79 5.18 -16.35
C THR A 91 -10.68 5.94 -15.64
N TYR A 92 -10.64 7.25 -15.89
CA TYR A 92 -9.85 8.15 -15.06
C TYR A 92 -10.48 8.26 -13.65
N VAL A 93 -9.68 7.99 -12.62
CA VAL A 93 -10.07 8.16 -11.21
C VAL A 93 -9.55 9.51 -10.72
N ASN A 94 -10.47 10.38 -10.31
CA ASN A 94 -10.10 11.71 -9.84
C ASN A 94 -9.29 11.64 -8.53
N GLY A 95 -8.25 12.48 -8.41
CA GLY A 95 -7.42 12.57 -7.21
C GLY A 95 -8.19 12.89 -5.92
N SER A 96 -9.41 13.41 -6.00
CA SER A 96 -10.29 13.61 -4.83
C SER A 96 -10.60 12.33 -4.05
N TYR A 97 -10.55 11.16 -4.70
CA TYR A 97 -10.72 9.84 -4.06
C TYR A 97 -9.43 9.29 -3.43
N GLY A 98 -8.32 10.04 -3.55
CA GLY A 98 -7.00 9.55 -3.17
C GLY A 98 -6.88 9.19 -1.68
N ALA A 99 -7.60 9.88 -0.80
CA ALA A 99 -7.59 9.59 0.63
C ALA A 99 -8.19 8.20 0.92
N GLU A 100 -9.34 7.89 0.34
CA GLU A 100 -10.02 6.61 0.51
C GLU A 100 -9.24 5.46 -0.16
N VAL A 101 -8.73 5.68 -1.37
CA VAL A 101 -7.89 4.70 -2.09
C VAL A 101 -6.62 4.38 -1.28
N THR A 102 -5.97 5.41 -0.74
CA THR A 102 -4.78 5.24 0.11
C THR A 102 -5.13 4.48 1.38
N ALA A 103 -6.25 4.81 2.03
CA ALA A 103 -6.67 4.11 3.24
C ALA A 103 -6.92 2.62 2.97
N MET A 104 -7.63 2.27 1.89
CA MET A 104 -7.83 0.87 1.49
C MET A 104 -6.51 0.16 1.26
N LYS A 105 -5.59 0.76 0.48
CA LYS A 105 -4.26 0.20 0.21
C LYS A 105 -3.47 -0.05 1.49
N VAL A 106 -3.39 0.93 2.39
CA VAL A 106 -2.61 0.82 3.63
C VAL A 106 -3.20 -0.25 4.56
N ILE A 107 -4.53 -0.36 4.66
CA ILE A 107 -5.17 -1.40 5.46
C ILE A 107 -4.91 -2.80 4.88
N MET A 108 -5.03 -2.97 3.56
CA MET A 108 -4.72 -4.25 2.90
C MET A 108 -3.24 -4.62 3.06
N LEU A 109 -2.34 -3.64 3.00
CA LEU A 109 -0.92 -3.88 3.26
C LEU A 109 -0.65 -4.26 4.72
N ARG A 110 -1.26 -3.55 5.68
CA ARG A 110 -1.14 -3.88 7.11
C ARG A 110 -1.67 -5.29 7.39
N LEU A 111 -2.81 -5.65 6.80
CA LEU A 111 -3.40 -6.99 6.92
C LEU A 111 -2.49 -8.08 6.35
N SER A 112 -2.03 -7.91 5.11
CA SER A 112 -1.14 -8.89 4.48
C SER A 112 0.20 -9.04 5.22
N SER A 113 0.77 -7.94 5.76
CA SER A 113 1.95 -7.99 6.62
C SER A 113 1.70 -8.80 7.89
N LYS A 114 0.58 -8.55 8.60
CA LYS A 114 0.26 -9.29 9.84
C LYS A 114 -0.02 -10.77 9.60
N LEU A 115 -0.73 -11.10 8.53
CA LEU A 115 -0.93 -12.49 8.11
C LEU A 115 0.42 -13.18 7.83
N THR A 116 1.32 -12.46 7.16
CA THR A 116 2.66 -12.95 6.87
C THR A 116 3.52 -13.16 8.13
N GLU A 117 3.48 -12.22 9.08
CA GLU A 117 4.15 -12.36 10.39
C GLU A 117 3.65 -13.61 11.14
N MET A 118 2.36 -13.92 11.01
CA MET A 118 1.71 -15.12 11.57
C MET A 118 1.98 -16.40 10.76
N ARG A 119 2.74 -16.33 9.66
CA ARG A 119 2.97 -17.42 8.70
C ARG A 119 1.71 -17.91 7.98
N ASP A 120 0.64 -17.11 7.98
CA ASP A 120 -0.57 -17.34 7.21
C ASP A 120 -0.42 -16.77 5.80
N ASN A 121 0.48 -17.40 5.04
CA ASN A 121 0.88 -16.92 3.73
C ASN A 121 -0.25 -17.07 2.68
N GLU A 122 -1.17 -18.01 2.89
CA GLU A 122 -2.30 -18.21 1.97
C GLU A 122 -3.27 -17.03 2.02
N ARG A 123 -3.73 -16.64 3.22
CA ARG A 123 -4.58 -15.45 3.36
C ARG A 123 -3.82 -14.17 2.98
N ALA A 124 -2.52 -14.07 3.28
CA ALA A 124 -1.73 -12.92 2.88
C ALA A 124 -1.72 -12.75 1.35
N ALA A 125 -1.50 -13.84 0.60
CA ALA A 125 -1.55 -13.82 -0.85
C ALA A 125 -2.93 -13.47 -1.41
N LEU A 126 -4.01 -13.98 -0.80
CA LEU A 126 -5.38 -13.61 -1.20
C LEU A 126 -5.62 -12.10 -1.07
N VAL A 127 -5.15 -11.47 0.00
CA VAL A 127 -5.27 -10.01 0.18
C VAL A 127 -4.46 -9.25 -0.87
N ALA A 128 -3.22 -9.69 -1.15
CA ALA A 128 -2.38 -9.07 -2.17
C ALA A 128 -3.00 -9.17 -3.57
N ASN A 129 -3.50 -10.34 -3.96
CA ASN A 129 -4.21 -10.52 -5.22
C ASN A 129 -5.50 -9.69 -5.27
N LYS A 130 -6.24 -9.60 -4.15
CA LYS A 130 -7.43 -8.76 -4.09
C LYS A 130 -7.11 -7.29 -4.32
N TYR A 131 -5.98 -6.80 -3.84
CA TYR A 131 -5.54 -5.42 -4.11
C TYR A 131 -5.36 -5.20 -5.60
N PHE A 132 -4.65 -6.10 -6.29
CA PHE A 132 -4.40 -5.95 -7.72
C PHE A 132 -5.65 -6.11 -8.61
N GLU A 133 -6.60 -6.94 -8.19
CA GLU A 133 -7.93 -7.06 -8.83
C GLU A 133 -8.73 -5.77 -8.67
N SER A 134 -8.70 -5.19 -7.46
CA SER A 134 -9.53 -4.04 -7.09
C SER A 134 -8.97 -2.70 -7.58
N PHE A 135 -7.66 -2.61 -7.73
CA PHE A 135 -6.92 -1.43 -8.19
C PHE A 135 -6.06 -1.80 -9.40
N PRO A 136 -6.69 -2.04 -10.56
CA PRO A 136 -5.98 -2.50 -11.75
C PRO A 136 -5.12 -1.38 -12.35
N HIS A 137 -4.04 -1.76 -13.02
CA HIS A 137 -3.02 -0.84 -13.55
C HIS A 137 -3.57 0.24 -14.49
N ASN A 138 -4.58 -0.07 -15.29
CA ASN A 138 -5.19 0.87 -16.23
C ASN A 138 -5.85 2.08 -15.54
N ASN A 139 -6.42 1.86 -14.35
CA ASN A 139 -7.06 2.92 -13.55
C ASN A 139 -6.12 3.48 -12.48
N PHE A 140 -5.20 2.66 -11.97
CA PHE A 140 -4.23 2.98 -10.94
C PHE A 140 -2.84 2.57 -11.41
N THR A 141 -2.15 3.48 -12.09
CA THR A 141 -0.80 3.25 -12.60
C THR A 141 0.08 2.69 -11.50
N TYR A 142 0.78 1.59 -11.81
CA TYR A 142 1.64 0.93 -10.84
C TYR A 142 2.91 1.74 -10.65
N ASP A 143 3.32 1.85 -9.39
CA ASP A 143 4.57 2.44 -8.96
C ASP A 143 5.22 1.55 -7.89
N ALA A 144 6.37 1.97 -7.33
CA ALA A 144 7.08 1.18 -6.32
C ALA A 144 6.23 0.84 -5.08
N SER A 145 5.15 1.58 -4.80
CA SER A 145 4.33 1.37 -3.62
C SER A 145 3.49 0.09 -3.69
N ILE A 146 3.48 -0.61 -4.83
CA ILE A 146 2.89 -1.96 -4.96
C ILE A 146 3.89 -3.11 -4.70
N ILE A 147 5.20 -2.82 -4.64
CA ILE A 147 6.25 -3.81 -4.36
C ILE A 147 6.00 -4.59 -3.07
N PRO A 148 5.51 -3.98 -1.96
CA PRO A 148 5.19 -4.74 -0.77
C PRO A 148 4.17 -5.87 -1.00
N PHE A 149 3.17 -5.67 -1.88
CA PHE A 149 2.22 -6.73 -2.25
C PHE A 149 2.86 -7.81 -3.12
N ILE A 150 3.77 -7.44 -4.03
CA ILE A 150 4.57 -8.41 -4.80
C ILE A 150 5.39 -9.29 -3.84
N ASN A 151 6.05 -8.69 -2.84
CA ASN A 151 6.83 -9.42 -1.85
C ASN A 151 5.97 -10.39 -1.01
N VAL A 152 4.72 -10.03 -0.72
CA VAL A 152 3.77 -10.95 -0.09
C VAL A 152 3.52 -12.17 -0.97
N LEU A 153 3.28 -11.98 -2.27
CA LEU A 153 3.08 -13.08 -3.23
C LEU A 153 4.32 -13.97 -3.36
N VAL A 154 5.51 -13.37 -3.47
CA VAL A 154 6.79 -14.09 -3.55
C VAL A 154 7.03 -14.93 -2.29
N ARG A 155 6.81 -14.36 -1.11
CA ARG A 155 6.96 -15.08 0.17
C ARG A 155 5.95 -16.21 0.33
N ALA A 156 4.74 -16.03 -0.21
CA ALA A 156 3.72 -17.07 -0.29
C ALA A 156 3.96 -18.09 -1.42
N LYS A 157 5.07 -17.98 -2.16
CA LYS A 157 5.42 -18.82 -3.32
C LYS A 157 4.37 -18.78 -4.44
N LYS A 158 3.59 -17.70 -4.54
CA LYS A 158 2.64 -17.44 -5.62
C LYS A 158 3.35 -16.73 -6.78
N TYR A 159 4.34 -17.43 -7.35
CA TYR A 159 5.27 -16.84 -8.30
C TYR A 159 4.61 -16.41 -9.60
N ASP A 160 3.62 -17.13 -10.12
CA ASP A 160 2.94 -16.74 -11.36
C ASP A 160 2.19 -15.40 -11.21
N ASP A 161 1.47 -15.23 -10.09
CA ASP A 161 0.81 -13.97 -9.74
C ASP A 161 1.83 -12.84 -9.56
N ALA A 162 2.93 -13.10 -8.83
CA ALA A 162 4.00 -12.12 -8.64
C ALA A 162 4.62 -11.70 -9.99
N LYS A 163 4.97 -12.66 -10.86
CA LYS A 163 5.54 -12.39 -12.19
C LYS A 163 4.63 -11.53 -13.05
N LYS A 164 3.31 -11.77 -13.00
CA LYS A 164 2.32 -10.94 -13.71
C LYS A 164 2.43 -9.47 -13.29
N HIS A 165 2.43 -9.19 -12.00
CA HIS A 165 2.47 -7.81 -11.50
C HIS A 165 3.86 -7.17 -11.62
N ILE A 166 4.93 -7.95 -11.51
CA ILE A 166 6.30 -7.51 -11.78
C ILE A 166 6.44 -7.04 -13.24
N ARG A 167 5.94 -7.80 -14.23
CA ARG A 167 6.01 -7.39 -15.64
C ARG A 167 5.31 -6.05 -15.90
N ILE A 168 4.13 -5.87 -15.32
CA ILE A 168 3.36 -4.63 -15.46
C ILE A 168 4.13 -3.46 -14.86
N LEU A 169 4.64 -3.62 -13.63
CA LEU A 169 5.42 -2.58 -12.97
C LEU A 169 6.73 -2.30 -13.71
N ALA A 170 7.46 -3.33 -14.18
CA ALA A 170 8.69 -3.18 -14.95
C ALA A 170 8.46 -2.39 -16.24
N MET A 171 7.37 -2.68 -16.96
CA MET A 171 7.00 -1.93 -18.16
C MET A 171 6.69 -0.46 -17.83
N ALA A 172 5.88 -0.20 -16.80
CA ALA A 172 5.55 1.15 -16.37
C ALA A 172 6.81 1.93 -15.92
N THR A 173 7.69 1.29 -15.16
CA THR A 173 8.97 1.88 -14.74
C THR A 173 9.88 2.17 -15.93
N SER A 174 10.01 1.26 -16.91
CA SER A 174 10.81 1.50 -18.13
C SER A 174 10.26 2.67 -18.95
N GLN A 175 8.94 2.78 -19.08
CA GLN A 175 8.29 3.91 -19.74
C GLN A 175 8.56 5.23 -19.02
N ASN A 176 8.48 5.24 -17.68
CA ASN A 176 8.83 6.41 -16.88
C ASN A 176 10.31 6.79 -17.07
N MET A 177 11.23 5.82 -17.03
CA MET A 177 12.65 6.07 -17.26
C MET A 177 12.93 6.67 -18.64
N THR A 178 12.32 6.10 -19.69
CA THR A 178 12.39 6.65 -21.06
C THR A 178 11.86 8.08 -21.11
N PHE A 179 10.76 8.37 -20.40
CA PHE A 179 10.23 9.72 -20.30
C PHE A 179 11.22 10.67 -19.62
N TYR A 180 11.78 10.30 -18.45
CA TYR A 180 12.74 11.14 -17.74
C TYR A 180 13.99 11.45 -18.58
N GLU A 181 14.49 10.46 -19.32
CA GLU A 181 15.64 10.63 -20.23
C GLU A 181 15.34 11.55 -21.43
N SER A 182 14.05 11.68 -21.81
CA SER A 182 13.63 12.60 -22.86
C SER A 182 13.53 14.06 -22.42
N LEU A 183 13.58 14.34 -21.11
CA LEU A 183 13.44 15.68 -20.57
C LEU A 183 14.76 16.47 -20.64
N ASP A 184 14.63 17.80 -20.77
CA ASP A 184 15.75 18.69 -20.54
C ASP A 184 16.27 18.57 -19.09
N GLY A 185 17.59 18.68 -18.91
CA GLY A 185 18.23 18.50 -17.61
C GLY A 185 17.73 19.47 -16.53
N GLU A 186 17.31 20.68 -16.88
CA GLU A 186 16.73 21.65 -15.94
C GLU A 186 15.32 21.25 -15.50
N VAL A 187 14.49 20.78 -16.45
CA VAL A 187 13.13 20.28 -16.16
C VAL A 187 13.20 19.03 -15.30
N LEU A 188 14.08 18.09 -15.64
CA LEU A 188 14.32 16.89 -14.84
C LEU A 188 14.74 17.26 -13.41
N ALA A 189 15.72 18.16 -13.26
CA ALA A 189 16.25 18.54 -11.96
C ALA A 189 15.22 19.28 -11.07
N SER A 190 14.37 20.12 -11.68
CA SER A 190 13.41 20.95 -10.96
C SER A 190 12.09 20.26 -10.64
N SER A 191 11.63 19.34 -11.50
CA SER A 191 10.25 18.83 -11.45
C SER A 191 10.13 17.31 -11.27
N TRP A 192 11.13 16.52 -11.69
CA TRP A 192 11.01 15.05 -11.79
C TRP A 192 12.15 14.28 -11.10
N ARG A 193 13.06 14.99 -10.42
CA ARG A 193 14.23 14.39 -9.79
C ARG A 193 13.85 13.35 -8.74
N ASP A 194 12.78 13.62 -7.98
CA ASP A 194 12.34 12.75 -6.90
C ASP A 194 11.62 11.51 -7.44
N ASP A 195 10.78 11.69 -8.46
CA ASP A 195 10.09 10.63 -9.18
C ASP A 195 11.08 9.69 -9.88
N MET A 196 12.06 10.24 -10.64
CA MET A 196 13.12 9.43 -11.25
C MET A 196 13.91 8.65 -10.21
N ARG A 197 14.25 9.27 -9.08
CA ARG A 197 14.96 8.59 -7.99
C ARG A 197 14.11 7.51 -7.33
N TYR A 198 12.80 7.69 -7.27
CA TYR A 198 11.88 6.68 -6.75
C TYR A 198 11.81 5.49 -7.71
N ASP A 199 11.63 5.72 -9.01
CA ASP A 199 11.59 4.68 -10.03
C ASP A 199 12.92 3.93 -10.19
N LEU A 200 14.06 4.63 -10.05
CA LEU A 200 15.39 3.98 -10.01
C LEU A 200 15.56 3.02 -8.83
N ARG A 201 14.91 3.27 -7.68
CA ARG A 201 14.90 2.28 -6.59
C ARG A 201 14.05 1.07 -6.96
N SER A 202 12.90 1.30 -7.59
CA SER A 202 12.03 0.23 -8.12
C SER A 202 12.79 -0.68 -9.09
N VAL A 203 13.63 -0.13 -9.97
CA VAL A 203 14.50 -0.93 -10.86
C VAL A 203 15.34 -1.95 -10.08
N ASN A 204 16.05 -1.49 -9.05
CA ASN A 204 16.89 -2.36 -8.23
C ASN A 204 16.05 -3.42 -7.48
N ASP A 205 14.91 -3.02 -6.93
CA ASP A 205 14.02 -3.92 -6.20
C ASP A 205 13.45 -5.00 -7.13
N LEU A 206 13.00 -4.64 -8.33
CA LEU A 206 12.45 -5.57 -9.32
C LEU A 206 13.48 -6.60 -9.78
N LEU A 207 14.71 -6.17 -10.08
CA LEU A 207 15.80 -7.07 -10.45
C LEU A 207 16.18 -8.01 -9.29
N SER A 208 16.24 -7.47 -8.07
CA SER A 208 16.51 -8.25 -6.85
C SER A 208 15.42 -9.31 -6.61
N ILE A 209 14.15 -8.91 -6.64
CA ILE A 209 13.01 -9.82 -6.45
C ILE A 209 13.01 -10.91 -7.52
N SER A 210 13.26 -10.55 -8.78
CA SER A 210 13.25 -11.50 -9.89
C SER A 210 14.33 -12.58 -9.74
N SER A 211 15.51 -12.22 -9.21
CA SER A 211 16.57 -13.18 -8.93
C SER A 211 16.22 -14.19 -7.82
N GLN A 212 15.29 -13.84 -6.91
CA GLN A 212 14.85 -14.72 -5.81
C GLN A 212 13.84 -15.78 -6.24
N MET A 213 13.26 -15.67 -7.44
CA MET A 213 12.17 -16.54 -7.90
C MET A 213 12.64 -17.84 -8.57
N GLU A 214 13.95 -18.11 -8.58
CA GLU A 214 14.58 -19.32 -9.15
C GLU A 214 14.17 -19.60 -10.61
N ASP A 215 13.84 -18.56 -11.38
CA ASP A 215 13.46 -18.64 -12.79
C ASP A 215 14.43 -17.79 -13.65
N PRO A 216 15.46 -18.43 -14.26
CA PRO A 216 16.47 -17.73 -15.04
C PRO A 216 15.92 -17.02 -16.28
N ASP A 217 14.85 -17.52 -16.88
CA ASP A 217 14.26 -16.91 -18.07
C ASP A 217 13.50 -15.64 -17.69
N PHE A 218 12.77 -15.69 -16.58
CA PHE A 218 12.13 -14.50 -16.02
C PHE A 218 13.15 -13.45 -15.56
N GLN A 219 14.26 -13.87 -14.92
CA GLN A 219 15.32 -12.94 -14.57
C GLN A 219 15.91 -12.25 -15.81
N LYS A 220 16.20 -13.00 -16.88
CA LYS A 220 16.68 -12.43 -18.15
C LYS A 220 15.67 -11.46 -18.77
N GLU A 221 14.38 -11.77 -18.70
CA GLU A 221 13.31 -10.88 -19.13
C GLU A 221 13.38 -9.53 -18.40
N MET A 222 13.49 -9.55 -17.07
CA MET A 222 13.56 -8.34 -16.24
C MET A 222 14.89 -7.58 -16.43
N GLU A 223 16.00 -8.28 -16.58
CA GLU A 223 17.28 -7.66 -16.95
C GLU A 223 17.19 -6.97 -18.32
N GLY A 224 16.53 -7.59 -19.31
CA GLY A 224 16.34 -7.01 -20.63
C GLY A 224 15.52 -5.71 -20.61
N LEU A 225 14.57 -5.58 -19.68
CA LEU A 225 13.72 -4.39 -19.56
C LEU A 225 14.35 -3.27 -18.73
N LEU A 226 15.16 -3.58 -17.71
CA LEU A 226 15.48 -2.61 -16.66
C LEU A 226 16.98 -2.36 -16.45
N LYS A 227 17.86 -3.25 -16.92
CA LYS A 227 19.30 -3.20 -16.60
C LYS A 227 20.00 -1.98 -17.17
N GLU A 228 19.51 -1.44 -18.29
CA GLU A 228 20.07 -0.23 -18.90
C GLU A 228 19.94 1.01 -17.99
N TYR A 229 18.92 1.06 -17.14
CA TYR A 229 18.68 2.16 -16.21
C TYR A 229 19.45 2.03 -14.89
N MET A 230 20.15 0.91 -14.67
CA MET A 230 20.99 0.78 -13.48
C MET A 230 22.12 1.80 -13.56
N PRO A 231 22.39 2.56 -12.47
CA PRO A 231 23.52 3.47 -12.46
C PRO A 231 24.80 2.69 -12.77
N SER A 232 25.50 3.08 -13.84
CA SER A 232 26.80 2.51 -14.15
C SER A 232 27.68 2.63 -12.90
N GLN A 233 28.26 1.52 -12.43
CA GLN A 233 29.25 1.53 -11.36
C GLN A 233 30.58 2.15 -11.84
N THR A 234 30.52 3.25 -12.58
CA THR A 234 31.71 3.99 -12.98
C THR A 234 32.18 4.73 -11.73
N PRO A 235 33.35 4.39 -11.15
CA PRO A 235 33.87 5.14 -10.02
C PRO A 235 34.06 6.57 -10.51
N VAL A 236 33.44 7.53 -9.82
CA VAL A 236 33.79 8.93 -9.99
C VAL A 236 35.28 9.02 -9.67
N LYS A 237 36.12 9.17 -10.70
CA LYS A 237 37.51 9.54 -10.50
C LYS A 237 37.47 10.92 -9.86
N ASN A 238 37.85 10.95 -8.58
CA ASN A 238 38.19 12.17 -7.84
C ASN A 238 39.20 13.02 -8.63
#